data_AF-A0A380H9U8-F1
#
_entry.id   AF-A0A380H9U8-F1
#
_cell.length_a   1.000
_cell.length_b   1.000
_cell.length_c   1.000
_cell.angle_alpha   90.00
_cell.angle_beta   90.00
_cell.angle_gamma   90.00
#
_symmetry.space_group_name_H-M   'P 1'
#
loop_
_entity.id
_entity.type
_entity.pdbx_description
1 polymer ?
#
loop_
_entity_poly.entity_id
_entity_poly.type
_entity_poly.pdbx_seq_one_letter_code
_entity_poly.pdbx_strand_id
1 'polypeptide(L)' 'MNELYKGDVATCEASIKIKQLEDILQSQVPNCDYQFLQYIAQTYTQDECFVLNINKHRKDGLNVYIANAIEEYVNA' A
#
# COMPACT_ATOMS: atom_id res chain seq x y z
N MET A 1 6.84 -1.53 5.20
CA MET A 1 5.58 -2.29 5.16
C MET A 1 5.74 -3.73 5.66
N ASN A 2 6.55 -4.59 5.04
CA ASN A 2 6.67 -6.01 5.46
C ASN A 2 7.02 -6.22 6.94
N GLU A 3 8.02 -5.50 7.47
CA GLU A 3 8.39 -5.64 8.89
C GLU A 3 7.34 -5.07 9.83
N LEU A 4 6.61 -4.02 9.42
CA LEU A 4 5.47 -3.50 10.18
C LEU A 4 4.33 -4.53 10.25
N TYR A 5 4.07 -5.20 9.12
CA TYR A 5 3.05 -6.25 9.04
C TYR A 5 3.42 -7.52 9.83
N LYS A 6 4.71 -7.85 9.90
CA LYS A 6 5.21 -8.95 10.76
C LYS A 6 5.15 -8.60 12.24
N GLY A 7 5.36 -7.32 12.58
CA GLY A 7 5.24 -6.81 13.94
C GLY A 7 3.82 -6.45 14.36
N ASP A 8 2.81 -6.82 13.56
CA ASP A 8 1.39 -6.57 13.80
C ASP A 8 1.06 -5.09 14.12
N VAL A 9 1.81 -4.17 13.51
CA VAL A 9 1.58 -2.71 13.63
C VAL A 9 0.27 -2.35 12.93
N ALA A 10 -0.58 -1.55 13.56
CA ALA A 10 -1.87 -1.13 13.01
C ALA A 10 -1.72 -0.36 11.69
N THR A 11 -2.70 -0.49 10.79
CA THR A 11 -2.69 0.17 9.47
C THR A 11 -2.70 1.69 9.58
N CYS A 12 -3.39 2.25 10.57
CA CYS A 12 -3.39 3.69 10.84
C CYS A 12 -1.99 4.21 11.21
N GLU A 13 -1.21 3.46 12.01
CA GLU A 13 0.17 3.82 12.35
C GLU A 13 1.12 3.62 11.16
N ALA A 14 0.90 2.57 10.36
CA ALA A 14 1.68 2.28 9.17
C ALA A 14 1.40 3.25 8.02
N SER A 15 0.25 3.93 8.02
CA SER A 15 -0.18 4.91 6.99
C SER A 15 0.85 6.03 6.79
N ILE A 16 1.63 6.37 7.82
CA ILE A 16 2.71 7.38 7.74
C ILE A 16 3.77 6.99 6.69
N LYS A 17 3.94 5.68 6.42
CA LYS A 17 4.85 5.19 5.37
C LYS A 17 4.28 5.34 3.97
N ILE A 18 2.96 5.59 3.82
CA ILE A 18 2.33 5.83 2.52
C ILE A 18 2.75 7.18 1.95
N LYS A 19 3.04 8.18 2.78
CA LYS A 19 3.64 9.44 2.26
C LYS A 19 4.94 9.18 1.49
N GLN A 20 5.79 8.29 2.00
CA GLN A 20 7.03 7.91 1.31
C GLN A 20 6.76 7.17 -0.01
N LEU A 21 5.70 6.35 -0.06
CA LEU A 21 5.27 5.69 -1.29
C LEU A 21 4.74 6.70 -2.31
N GLU A 22 3.90 7.65 -1.88
CA GLU A 22 3.39 8.74 -2.71
C GLU A 22 4.53 9.55 -3.33
N ASP A 23 5.53 9.96 -2.53
CA ASP A 23 6.66 10.75 -3.01
C ASP A 23 7.48 9.99 -4.08
N ILE A 24 7.66 8.67 -3.92
CA ILE A 24 8.31 7.82 -4.93
C ILE A 24 7.46 7.75 -6.21
N LEU A 25 6.15 7.57 -6.08
CA LEU A 25 5.24 7.45 -7.22
C LEU A 25 5.11 8.77 -7.98
N GLN A 26 5.09 9.91 -7.29
CA GLN A 26 5.09 11.24 -7.90
C GLN A 26 6.32 11.51 -8.77
N SER A 27 7.46 10.89 -8.47
CA SER A 27 8.66 10.98 -9.33
C SER A 27 8.52 10.25 -10.67
N GLN A 28 7.54 9.33 -10.78
CA GLN A 28 7.34 8.46 -11.96
C GLN A 28 6.02 8.78 -12.69
N VAL A 29 5.03 9.31 -11.97
CA VAL A 29 3.69 9.58 -12.47
C VAL A 29 3.33 11.04 -12.16
N PRO A 30 3.09 11.87 -13.19
CA PRO A 30 2.91 13.31 -13.01
C PRO A 30 1.68 13.71 -12.19
N ASN A 31 0.73 12.80 -11.96
CA ASN A 31 -0.50 13.02 -11.18
C ASN A 31 -0.76 11.86 -10.21
N CYS A 32 0.22 11.54 -9.35
CA CYS A 32 -0.01 10.63 -8.24
C CYS A 32 -0.76 11.36 -7.11
N ASP A 33 -2.06 11.55 -7.31
CA ASP A 33 -3.00 12.12 -6.34
C ASP A 33 -3.69 11.03 -5.50
N TYR A 34 -4.60 11.43 -4.62
CA TYR A 34 -5.29 10.49 -3.73
C TYR A 34 -6.20 9.51 -4.47
N GLN A 35 -6.76 9.92 -5.61
CA GLN A 35 -7.54 9.02 -6.46
C GLN A 35 -6.64 7.95 -7.08
N PHE A 36 -5.45 8.34 -7.53
CA PHE A 36 -4.44 7.40 -8.00
C PHE A 36 -4.04 6.40 -6.91
N LEU A 37 -3.80 6.85 -5.68
CA LEU A 37 -3.48 5.97 -4.55
C LEU A 37 -4.62 4.99 -4.24
N GLN A 38 -5.89 5.44 -4.30
CA GLN A 38 -7.04 4.55 -4.16
C GLN A 38 -7.08 3.45 -5.24
N TYR A 39 -6.77 3.81 -6.49
CA TYR A 39 -6.67 2.82 -7.58
C TYR A 39 -5.53 1.82 -7.34
N ILE A 40 -4.38 2.26 -6.80
CA ILE A 40 -3.29 1.36 -6.43
C ILE A 40 -3.73 0.37 -5.34
N ALA A 41 -4.43 0.84 -4.30
CA ALA A 41 -4.95 -0.02 -3.24
C ALA A 41 -5.92 -1.09 -3.78
N GLN A 42 -6.84 -0.71 -4.67
CA GLN A 42 -7.73 -1.64 -5.35
C GLN A 42 -6.95 -2.64 -6.22
N THR A 43 -5.97 -2.16 -6.99
CA THR A 43 -5.15 -3.02 -7.85
C THR A 43 -4.40 -4.07 -7.04
N TYR A 44 -3.83 -3.69 -5.89
CA TYR A 44 -3.09 -4.62 -5.01
C TYR A 44 -3.96 -5.73 -4.40
N THR A 45 -5.28 -5.57 -4.39
CA THR A 45 -6.22 -6.55 -3.83
C THR A 45 -7.01 -7.31 -4.90
N GLN A 46 -7.23 -6.72 -6.07
CA GLN A 46 -8.07 -7.29 -7.13
C GLN A 46 -7.27 -7.93 -8.27
N ASP A 47 -6.04 -7.49 -8.53
CA ASP A 47 -5.21 -8.03 -9.60
C ASP A 47 -4.29 -9.15 -9.08
N GLU A 48 -4.47 -10.36 -9.60
CA GLU A 48 -3.75 -11.58 -9.18
C GLU A 48 -2.23 -11.43 -9.34
N CYS A 49 -1.75 -10.76 -10.39
CA CYS A 49 -0.32 -10.56 -10.58
C CYS A 49 0.28 -9.72 -9.45
N PHE A 50 -0.44 -8.69 -9.00
CA PHE A 50 0.00 -7.87 -7.87
C PHE A 50 -0.07 -8.63 -6.56
N VAL A 51 -1.16 -9.35 -6.29
CA VAL A 51 -1.31 -10.18 -5.09
C VAL A 51 -0.14 -11.17 -4.95
N LEU A 52 0.15 -11.91 -6.02
CA LEU A 52 1.24 -12.89 -6.04
C LEU A 52 2.61 -12.25 -5.83
N ASN A 53 2.90 -11.14 -6.53
CA ASN A 53 4.22 -10.50 -6.46
C ASN A 53 4.47 -9.74 -5.15
N ILE A 54 3.44 -9.11 -4.58
CA ILE A 54 3.54 -8.42 -3.31
C ILE A 54 3.72 -9.42 -2.17
N ASN A 55 3.02 -10.55 -2.20
CA ASN A 55 3.16 -11.58 -1.16
C ASN A 55 4.36 -12.51 -1.37
N LYS A 56 5.00 -12.49 -2.55
CA LYS A 56 6.13 -13.37 -2.87
C LYS A 56 7.26 -13.31 -1.83
N HIS A 57 7.54 -14.47 -1.20
CA HIS A 57 8.52 -14.64 -0.12
C HIS A 57 8.26 -13.77 1.13
N ARG A 58 7.01 -13.35 1.35
CA ARG A 58 6.55 -12.51 2.46
C ARG A 58 5.33 -13.16 3.15
N LYS A 59 4.88 -12.56 4.26
CA LYS A 59 3.67 -13.01 4.98
C LYS A 59 2.45 -12.81 4.08
N ASP A 60 1.61 -13.84 3.94
CA ASP A 60 0.36 -13.75 3.19
C ASP A 60 -0.52 -12.64 3.75
N GLY A 61 -1.19 -11.90 2.87
CA GLY A 61 -2.02 -10.76 3.23
C GLY A 61 -1.28 -9.43 3.34
N LEU A 62 0.03 -9.38 3.05
CA LEU A 62 0.79 -8.12 3.00
C LEU A 62 0.20 -7.14 1.98
N ASN A 63 -0.30 -7.62 0.84
CA ASN A 63 -0.97 -6.81 -0.16
C ASN A 63 -2.21 -6.09 0.41
N VAL A 64 -3.04 -6.80 1.18
CA VAL A 64 -4.22 -6.24 1.86
C VAL A 64 -3.79 -5.24 2.93
N TYR A 65 -2.75 -5.56 3.70
CA TYR A 65 -2.21 -4.65 4.71
C TYR A 65 -1.73 -3.32 4.10
N ILE A 66 -1.04 -3.37 2.96
CA ILE A 66 -0.60 -2.18 2.24
C ILE A 66 -1.81 -1.39 1.70
N ALA A 67 -2.79 -2.08 1.11
CA ALA A 67 -4.00 -1.43 0.61
C ALA A 67 -4.76 -0.70 1.73
N ASN A 68 -4.97 -1.34 2.87
CA ASN A 68 -5.63 -0.72 4.02
C ASN A 68 -4.83 0.48 4.55
N ALA A 69 -3.50 0.41 4.61
CA ALA A 69 -2.68 1.55 5.02
C ALA A 69 -2.80 2.73 4.03
N ILE A 70 -2.97 2.46 2.73
CA ILE A 70 -3.24 3.50 1.72
C ILE A 70 -4.62 4.13 1.95
N GLU A 71 -5.65 3.32 2.21
CA GLU A 71 -7.00 3.81 2.51
C GLU A 71 -7.03 4.69 3.76
N GLU A 72 -6.32 4.31 4.82
CA GLU A 72 -6.15 5.13 6.02
C GLU A 72 -5.48 6.47 5.70
N TYR A 73 -4.41 6.46 4.89
CA TYR A 73 -3.69 7.68 4.51
C TYR A 73 -4.54 8.63 3.67
N VAL A 74 -5.31 8.11 2.71
CA VAL A 74 -6.15 8.92 1.82
C VAL A 74 -7.36 9.51 2.55
N ASN A 75 -7.86 8.84 3.60
CA ASN A 75 -9.04 9.27 4.35
C ASN A 75 -8.71 10.00 5.67
N ALA A 76 -7.43 10.18 6.00
CA ALA A 76 -6.94 10.93 7.18
C ALA A 76 -6.96 12.44 6.97
#